data_AF-A0A315X8U3-F1
#
_entry.id   AF-A0A315X8U3-F1
#
_cell.length_a   1.000
_cell.length_b   1.000
_cell.length_c   1.000
_cell.angle_alpha   90.00
_cell.angle_beta   90.00
_cell.angle_gamma   90.00
#
_symmetry.space_group_name_H-M   'P 1'
#
loop_
_entity.id
_entity.type
_entity.pdbx_description
1 polymer ?
#
loop_
_entity_poly.entity_id
_entity_poly.type
_entity_poly.pdbx_seq_one_letter_code
_entity_poly.pdbx_strand_id
1 'polypeptide(L)'
;MVTGKPAVRTKMTRLAVAAAFVEVWLAKEGHSGPIGINVLEKVQTMHLPVLLGAMLAGVDYVLVGAGIPHQVPAVLASYARNEPASYRMDVAGSNEKHLLTLDPRPFIRPGTTLTRPRFLLIASHHALAMRLAATVEVDGFVMEGPSAGGHNAPARGKTVAEDGQPVYGERDRPDLAKIAELGKPFWLAGSYASPERLAEVKALGAVGVQIGSAFALCDESGLREDVKCEVRRRVADGTIEVKTSATASPSGFPFQVVQMRGTLSDPCVYESRTRICNIGHLVEAYRKDGGGIGFRCPGEPVDAFVRKGGGSSETIGRICLCNGLGAAAGYGRMSHGGPEPIIVTLGKDVEFYAHMAVRPDGGYSAEDVVRYILEPAPAGTA
;
A
#
# COMPACT_ATOMS: atom_id res chain seq x y z
N MET A 1 -3.58 12.04 16.02
CA MET A 1 -4.95 11.49 15.89
C MET A 1 -5.98 12.59 16.13
N VAL A 2 -7.07 12.62 15.36
CA VAL A 2 -7.99 13.77 15.30
C VAL A 2 -9.04 13.74 16.40
N THR A 3 -9.49 12.56 16.81
CA THR A 3 -10.54 12.36 17.83
C THR A 3 -10.00 11.77 19.12
N GLY A 4 -10.81 11.83 20.18
CA GLY A 4 -10.50 11.31 21.50
C GLY A 4 -9.98 12.37 22.47
N LYS A 5 -9.93 12.00 23.76
CA LYS A 5 -9.41 12.87 24.82
C LYS A 5 -7.96 13.26 24.51
N PRO A 6 -7.49 14.49 24.85
CA PRO A 6 -6.12 14.93 24.60
C PRO A 6 -5.04 13.91 25.02
N ALA A 7 -5.19 13.30 26.20
CA ALA A 7 -4.27 12.28 26.70
C ALA A 7 -4.17 11.04 25.79
N VAL A 8 -5.29 10.58 25.23
CA VAL A 8 -5.31 9.43 24.30
C VAL A 8 -4.63 9.81 22.99
N ARG A 9 -4.89 11.01 22.47
CA ARG A 9 -4.22 11.51 21.25
C ARG A 9 -2.70 11.56 21.44
N THR A 10 -2.23 12.13 22.54
CA THR A 10 -0.80 12.17 22.87
C THR A 10 -0.20 10.78 23.00
N LYS A 11 -0.87 9.86 23.72
CA LYS A 11 -0.41 8.48 23.87
C LYS A 11 -0.26 7.78 22.52
N MET A 12 -1.27 7.84 21.67
CA MET A 12 -1.22 7.16 20.36
C MET A 12 -0.26 7.82 19.38
N THR A 13 -0.10 9.15 19.43
CA THR A 13 0.95 9.83 18.67
C THR A 13 2.32 9.29 19.06
N ARG A 14 2.63 9.19 20.36
CA ARG A 14 3.91 8.62 20.84
C ARG A 14 4.10 7.18 20.41
N LEU A 15 3.06 6.36 20.51
CA LEU A 15 3.10 4.97 20.08
C LEU A 15 3.35 4.84 18.57
N ALA A 16 2.72 5.69 17.76
CA ALA A 16 2.91 5.68 16.30
C ALA A 16 4.32 6.13 15.90
N VAL A 17 4.87 7.15 16.56
CA VAL A 17 6.27 7.56 16.39
C VAL A 17 7.21 6.41 16.75
N ALA A 18 7.01 5.78 17.91
CA ALA A 18 7.84 4.66 18.36
C ALA A 18 7.73 3.45 17.44
N ALA A 19 6.52 3.11 16.98
CA ALA A 19 6.31 1.97 16.07
C ALA A 19 7.03 2.18 14.73
N ALA A 20 6.88 3.35 14.10
CA ALA A 20 7.56 3.64 12.84
C ALA A 20 9.08 3.74 13.00
N PHE A 21 9.56 4.25 14.15
CA PHE A 21 10.98 4.23 14.47
C PHE A 21 11.51 2.80 14.56
N VAL A 22 10.84 1.93 15.33
CA VAL A 22 11.26 0.53 15.53
C VAL A 22 11.24 -0.23 14.21
N GLU A 23 10.21 -0.06 13.39
CA GLU A 23 10.10 -0.70 12.07
C GLU A 23 11.31 -0.37 11.19
N VAL A 24 11.62 0.92 11.03
CA VAL A 24 12.75 1.37 10.21
C VAL A 24 14.09 0.99 10.84
N TRP A 25 14.21 1.10 12.16
CA TRP A 25 15.46 0.76 12.85
C TRP A 25 15.80 -0.72 12.72
N LEU A 26 14.83 -1.62 12.93
CA LEU A 26 15.00 -3.06 12.74
C LEU A 26 15.30 -3.39 11.28
N ALA A 27 14.60 -2.75 10.34
CA ALA A 27 14.84 -2.94 8.91
C ALA A 27 16.23 -2.49 8.46
N LYS A 28 16.94 -1.65 9.23
CA LYS A 28 18.33 -1.23 8.94
C LYS A 28 19.38 -2.09 9.66
N GLU A 29 18.97 -3.04 10.48
CA GLU A 29 19.90 -3.84 11.27
C GLU A 29 20.72 -4.78 10.38
N GLY A 30 22.03 -4.84 10.62
CA GLY A 30 22.92 -5.79 9.94
C GLY A 30 23.35 -5.43 8.51
N HIS A 31 22.97 -4.27 7.96
CA HIS A 31 23.39 -3.85 6.61
C HIS A 31 23.45 -2.32 6.41
N SER A 32 24.06 -1.90 5.30
CA SER A 32 24.11 -0.49 4.88
C SER A 32 23.21 -0.16 3.68
N GLY A 33 22.38 -1.11 3.24
CA GLY A 33 21.40 -0.90 2.18
C GLY A 33 20.35 0.17 2.55
N PRO A 34 19.82 0.91 1.56
CA PRO A 34 18.81 1.93 1.82
C PRO A 34 17.47 1.29 2.23
N ILE A 35 16.80 1.91 3.20
CA ILE A 35 15.47 1.49 3.66
C ILE A 35 14.44 2.57 3.39
N GLY A 36 13.32 2.16 2.78
CA GLY A 36 12.17 3.00 2.55
C GLY A 36 11.00 2.67 3.49
N ILE A 37 10.15 3.65 3.76
CA ILE A 37 8.82 3.44 4.36
C ILE A 37 7.73 3.79 3.36
N ASN A 38 6.74 2.90 3.21
CA ASN A 38 5.54 3.18 2.43
C ASN A 38 4.40 3.60 3.35
N VAL A 39 3.77 4.73 3.07
CA VAL A 39 2.52 5.14 3.74
C VAL A 39 1.39 5.31 2.73
N LEU A 40 0.16 5.10 3.17
CA LEU A 40 -1.03 5.21 2.30
C LEU A 40 -1.65 6.59 2.48
N GLU A 41 -1.90 7.32 1.40
CA GLU A 41 -2.57 8.62 1.48
C GLU A 41 -3.94 8.50 2.16
N LYS A 42 -4.63 7.36 2.02
CA LYS A 42 -5.92 7.11 2.67
C LYS A 42 -5.88 7.09 4.22
N VAL A 43 -4.69 6.98 4.84
CA VAL A 43 -4.51 6.88 6.31
C VAL A 43 -3.92 8.18 6.90
N GLN A 44 -4.43 9.33 6.46
CA GLN A 44 -3.90 10.68 6.76
C GLN A 44 -3.71 10.97 8.26
N THR A 45 -4.55 10.38 9.12
CA THR A 45 -4.51 10.61 10.57
C THR A 45 -3.21 10.18 11.26
N MET A 46 -2.42 9.34 10.59
CA MET A 46 -1.18 8.75 11.10
C MET A 46 0.07 9.26 10.39
N HIS A 47 -0.05 10.06 9.31
CA HIS A 47 1.10 10.52 8.52
C HIS A 47 2.15 11.24 9.36
N LEU A 48 1.74 12.29 10.10
CA LEU A 48 2.66 13.10 10.90
C LEU A 48 3.50 12.25 11.88
N PRO A 49 2.90 11.45 12.80
CA PRO A 49 3.71 10.66 13.72
C PRO A 49 4.52 9.54 13.04
N VAL A 50 3.99 8.87 12.02
CA VAL A 50 4.70 7.78 11.32
C VAL A 50 5.92 8.32 10.57
N LEU A 51 5.76 9.42 9.82
CA LEU A 51 6.87 10.06 9.11
C LEU A 51 7.93 10.58 10.08
N LEU A 52 7.54 11.15 11.22
CA LEU A 52 8.49 11.58 12.25
C LEU A 52 9.27 10.38 12.81
N GLY A 53 8.59 9.29 13.16
CA GLY A 53 9.24 8.07 13.66
C GLY A 53 10.23 7.48 12.67
N ALA A 54 9.84 7.38 11.40
CA ALA A 54 10.71 6.90 10.33
C ALA A 54 11.94 7.81 10.13
N MET A 55 11.76 9.12 10.15
CA MET A 55 12.88 10.07 10.04
C MET A 55 13.82 10.02 11.25
N LEU A 56 13.29 9.80 12.46
CA LEU A 56 14.10 9.60 13.67
C LEU A 56 15.00 8.36 13.56
N ALA A 57 14.53 7.30 12.89
CA ALA A 57 15.31 6.09 12.61
C ALA A 57 16.23 6.22 11.39
N GLY A 58 16.24 7.37 10.73
CA GLY A 58 17.07 7.63 9.56
C GLY A 58 16.60 6.88 8.32
N VAL A 59 15.28 6.82 8.07
CA VAL A 59 14.74 6.28 6.81
C VAL A 59 15.35 7.00 5.60
N ASP A 60 15.63 6.27 4.53
CA ASP A 60 16.29 6.79 3.33
C ASP A 60 15.25 7.25 2.28
N TYR A 61 14.13 6.54 2.18
CA TYR A 61 13.04 6.82 1.25
C TYR A 61 11.67 6.87 1.93
N VAL A 62 10.80 7.75 1.45
CA VAL A 62 9.37 7.76 1.77
C VAL A 62 8.60 7.57 0.47
N LEU A 63 7.80 6.52 0.42
CA LEU A 63 6.92 6.19 -0.69
C LEU A 63 5.48 6.40 -0.27
N VAL A 64 4.66 6.97 -1.16
CA VAL A 64 3.25 7.20 -0.85
C VAL A 64 2.37 6.84 -2.04
N GLY A 65 1.42 5.95 -1.79
CA GLY A 65 0.40 5.51 -2.75
C GLY A 65 -1.04 5.75 -2.26
N ALA A 66 -2.00 5.20 -3.00
CA ALA A 66 -3.44 5.24 -2.67
C ALA A 66 -4.04 6.65 -2.47
N GLY A 67 -3.56 7.65 -3.22
CA GLY A 67 -4.11 9.02 -3.24
C GLY A 67 -3.15 10.04 -3.84
N ILE A 68 -3.31 11.33 -3.46
CA ILE A 68 -2.53 12.47 -3.99
C ILE A 68 -1.70 13.10 -2.86
N PRO A 69 -0.46 12.63 -2.63
CA PRO A 69 0.35 12.96 -1.44
C PRO A 69 1.13 14.28 -1.54
N HIS A 70 0.50 15.34 -2.04
CA HIS A 70 1.13 16.66 -2.26
C HIS A 70 1.65 17.32 -0.97
N GLN A 71 1.19 16.92 0.21
CA GLN A 71 1.58 17.56 1.47
C GLN A 71 2.84 16.94 2.08
N VAL A 72 3.19 15.72 1.68
CA VAL A 72 4.27 14.93 2.30
C VAL A 72 5.63 15.62 2.17
N PRO A 73 6.06 16.15 1.01
CA PRO A 73 7.36 16.84 0.90
C PRO A 73 7.51 17.99 1.89
N ALA A 74 6.46 18.79 2.10
CA ALA A 74 6.48 19.90 3.05
C ALA A 74 6.59 19.42 4.52
N VAL A 75 5.96 18.29 4.86
CA VAL A 75 6.12 17.66 6.18
C VAL A 75 7.57 17.23 6.39
N LEU A 76 8.16 16.51 5.42
CA LEU A 76 9.53 16.03 5.51
C LEU A 76 10.53 17.20 5.65
N ALA A 77 10.34 18.27 4.86
CA ALA A 77 11.17 19.47 4.94
C ALA A 77 11.02 20.24 6.26
N SER A 78 9.83 20.23 6.87
CA SER A 78 9.60 20.85 8.19
C SER A 78 10.29 20.06 9.30
N TYR A 79 10.15 18.74 9.30
CA TYR A 79 10.83 17.88 10.28
C TYR A 79 12.36 17.90 10.14
N ALA A 80 12.90 17.97 8.93
CA ALA A 80 14.35 18.14 8.72
C ALA A 80 14.89 19.44 9.33
N ARG A 81 14.04 20.49 9.43
CA ARG A 81 14.35 21.77 10.07
C ARG A 81 13.95 21.82 11.56
N ASN A 82 13.52 20.70 12.13
CA ASN A 82 12.96 20.60 13.49
C ASN A 82 11.77 21.55 13.75
N GLU A 83 10.99 21.85 12.71
CA GLU A 83 9.82 22.72 12.76
C GLU A 83 8.52 21.91 12.89
N PRO A 84 7.47 22.46 13.53
CA PRO A 84 6.15 21.85 13.51
C PRO A 84 5.65 21.63 12.09
N ALA A 85 5.22 20.41 11.79
CA ALA A 85 4.63 20.08 10.51
C ALA A 85 3.10 20.03 10.62
N SER A 86 2.43 20.29 9.49
CA SER A 86 0.98 20.24 9.39
C SER A 86 0.52 19.38 8.21
N TYR A 87 -0.63 18.74 8.34
CA TYR A 87 -1.25 17.92 7.31
C TYR A 87 -2.75 18.16 7.26
N ARG A 88 -3.27 18.60 6.13
CA ARG A 88 -4.73 18.74 5.93
C ARG A 88 -5.32 17.34 5.74
N MET A 89 -6.26 16.99 6.60
CA MET A 89 -7.07 15.80 6.49
C MET A 89 -8.34 16.10 5.69
N ASP A 90 -8.68 15.22 4.76
CA ASP A 90 -9.92 15.28 4.00
C ASP A 90 -11.09 14.78 4.86
N VAL A 91 -12.20 15.52 4.86
CA VAL A 91 -13.42 15.19 5.63
C VAL A 91 -14.62 15.22 4.70
N ALA A 92 -15.24 14.06 4.49
CA ALA A 92 -16.44 13.93 3.67
C ALA A 92 -17.57 14.82 4.22
N GLY A 93 -18.24 15.54 3.32
CA GLY A 93 -19.32 16.49 3.68
C GLY A 93 -18.82 17.79 4.33
N SER A 94 -17.53 18.14 4.22
CA SER A 94 -16.98 19.39 4.75
C SER A 94 -16.05 20.07 3.75
N ASN A 95 -16.23 21.38 3.58
CA ASN A 95 -15.32 22.24 2.82
C ASN A 95 -14.28 22.94 3.72
N GLU A 96 -14.33 22.71 5.04
CA GLU A 96 -13.40 23.30 5.99
C GLU A 96 -12.04 22.60 5.94
N LYS A 97 -10.97 23.37 6.16
CA LYS A 97 -9.61 22.82 6.26
C LYS A 97 -9.41 22.21 7.65
N HIS A 98 -9.45 20.88 7.74
CA HIS A 98 -9.14 20.16 8.97
C HIS A 98 -7.64 19.91 9.06
N LEU A 99 -6.92 20.74 9.81
CA LEU A 99 -5.47 20.68 9.90
C LEU A 99 -5.01 19.83 11.10
N LEU A 100 -4.18 18.83 10.83
CA LEU A 100 -3.41 18.09 11.83
C LEU A 100 -2.07 18.76 12.01
N THR A 101 -1.58 18.86 13.23
CA THR A 101 -0.25 19.43 13.52
C THR A 101 0.51 18.53 14.48
N LEU A 102 1.84 18.49 14.31
CA LEU A 102 2.73 17.80 15.23
C LEU A 102 4.07 18.54 15.29
N ASP A 103 4.42 18.95 16.51
CA ASP A 103 5.74 19.49 16.83
C ASP A 103 6.72 18.32 17.01
N PRO A 104 7.82 18.24 16.23
CA PRO A 104 8.78 17.15 16.35
C PRO A 104 9.74 17.35 17.53
N ARG A 105 9.92 18.57 18.05
CA ARG A 105 10.93 18.91 19.05
C ARG A 105 10.83 18.10 20.34
N PRO A 106 9.63 17.76 20.88
CA PRO A 106 9.52 16.90 22.06
C PRO A 106 10.03 15.47 21.86
N PHE A 107 10.27 15.04 20.62
CA PHE A 107 10.77 13.69 20.28
C PHE A 107 12.25 13.69 19.89
N ILE A 108 12.84 14.86 19.66
CA ILE A 108 14.20 15.01 19.15
C ILE A 108 15.11 15.48 20.28
N ARG A 109 16.29 14.86 20.41
CA ARG A 109 17.30 15.36 21.35
C ARG A 109 17.79 16.74 20.90
N PRO A 110 17.90 17.74 21.80
CA PRO A 110 18.40 19.06 21.44
C PRO A 110 19.71 19.00 20.66
N GLY A 111 19.83 19.79 19.58
CA GLY A 111 21.00 19.80 18.70
C GLY A 111 21.04 18.69 17.64
N THR A 112 20.09 17.75 17.64
CA THR A 112 19.98 16.72 16.59
C THR A 112 19.22 17.29 15.39
N THR A 113 19.79 17.14 14.18
CA THR A 113 19.12 17.48 12.92
C THR A 113 18.65 16.20 12.24
N LEU A 114 17.41 16.18 11.75
CA LEU A 114 16.89 15.04 10.98
C LEU A 114 17.27 15.18 9.50
N THR A 115 17.69 14.09 8.88
CA THR A 115 17.89 14.03 7.43
C THR A 115 16.54 13.96 6.71
N ARG A 116 16.33 14.79 5.68
CA ARG A 116 15.16 14.66 4.81
C ARG A 116 15.31 13.37 3.96
N PRO A 117 14.40 12.39 4.07
CA PRO A 117 14.42 11.23 3.17
C PRO A 117 14.01 11.65 1.75
N ARG A 118 14.42 10.85 0.76
CA ARG A 118 13.96 11.01 -0.62
C ARG A 118 12.50 10.62 -0.74
N PHE A 119 11.70 11.43 -1.42
CA PHE A 119 10.28 11.19 -1.64
C PHE A 119 10.04 10.59 -3.02
N LEU A 120 9.57 9.33 -3.06
CA LEU A 120 9.17 8.66 -4.30
C LEU A 120 7.65 8.65 -4.40
N LEU A 121 7.13 9.21 -5.49
CA LEU A 121 5.70 9.19 -5.76
C LEU A 121 5.31 7.87 -6.45
N ILE A 122 4.38 7.12 -5.85
CA ILE A 122 3.74 5.99 -6.53
C ILE A 122 2.59 6.54 -7.38
N ALA A 123 2.65 6.36 -8.69
CA ALA A 123 1.64 6.84 -9.62
C ALA A 123 1.31 5.79 -10.68
N SER A 124 0.03 5.65 -11.02
CA SER A 124 -0.39 4.75 -12.10
C SER A 124 -0.30 5.38 -13.49
N HIS A 125 -0.07 6.69 -13.59
CA HIS A 125 -0.14 7.39 -14.86
C HIS A 125 0.68 8.68 -14.90
N HIS A 126 1.29 8.96 -16.06
CA HIS A 126 2.20 10.10 -16.28
C HIS A 126 1.58 11.46 -15.94
N ALA A 127 0.34 11.72 -16.37
CA ALA A 127 -0.36 12.97 -16.05
C ALA A 127 -0.43 13.29 -14.54
N LEU A 128 -0.59 12.27 -13.67
CA LEU A 128 -0.59 12.47 -12.22
C LEU A 128 0.81 12.81 -11.70
N ALA A 129 1.82 12.08 -12.18
CA ALA A 129 3.22 12.30 -11.85
C ALA A 129 3.67 13.73 -12.22
N MET A 130 3.42 14.15 -13.46
CA MET A 130 3.75 15.50 -13.95
C MET A 130 3.03 16.59 -13.13
N ARG A 131 1.73 16.43 -12.89
CA ARG A 131 0.95 17.40 -12.10
C ARG A 131 1.53 17.57 -10.70
N LEU A 132 1.88 16.47 -10.03
CA LEU A 132 2.43 16.56 -8.67
C LEU A 132 3.84 17.15 -8.68
N ALA A 133 4.71 16.69 -9.58
CA ALA A 133 6.08 17.19 -9.72
C ALA A 133 6.14 18.70 -10.04
N ALA A 134 5.11 19.25 -10.68
CA ALA A 134 5.00 20.69 -10.93
C ALA A 134 4.67 21.51 -9.67
N THR A 135 4.19 20.88 -8.59
CA THR A 135 3.69 21.56 -7.39
C THR A 135 4.51 21.31 -6.14
N VAL A 136 5.26 20.19 -6.11
CA VAL A 136 5.99 19.75 -4.93
C VAL A 136 7.30 19.10 -5.34
N GLU A 137 8.29 19.12 -4.45
CA GLU A 137 9.55 18.44 -4.67
C GLU A 137 9.36 16.91 -4.63
N VAL A 138 9.66 16.26 -5.75
CA VAL A 138 9.64 14.81 -5.91
C VAL A 138 11.03 14.34 -6.31
N ASP A 139 11.54 13.33 -5.62
CA ASP A 139 12.89 12.79 -5.83
C ASP A 139 12.92 11.65 -6.84
N GLY A 140 11.77 11.02 -7.12
CA GLY A 140 11.59 10.00 -8.16
C GLY A 140 10.17 9.42 -8.21
N PHE A 141 9.95 8.46 -9.10
CA PHE A 141 8.62 7.89 -9.37
C PHE A 141 8.61 6.37 -9.38
N VAL A 142 7.59 5.76 -8.79
CA VAL A 142 7.25 4.36 -9.05
C VAL A 142 6.00 4.35 -9.91
N MET A 143 6.15 3.96 -11.17
CA MET A 143 5.05 3.86 -12.13
C MET A 143 4.42 2.47 -12.03
N GLU A 144 3.25 2.40 -11.40
CA GLU A 144 2.59 1.14 -11.05
C GLU A 144 1.43 0.81 -12.00
N GLY A 145 1.56 -0.33 -12.69
CA GLY A 145 0.57 -0.83 -13.64
C GLY A 145 -0.61 -1.57 -12.98
N PRO A 146 -1.71 -1.78 -13.73
CA PRO A 146 -2.93 -2.42 -13.21
C PRO A 146 -2.78 -3.92 -12.91
N SER A 147 -1.69 -4.56 -13.33
CA SER A 147 -1.37 -5.95 -13.00
C SER A 147 -0.66 -6.10 -11.65
N ALA A 148 -0.21 -5.00 -11.03
CA ALA A 148 0.37 -5.00 -9.70
C ALA A 148 -0.64 -5.51 -8.66
N GLY A 149 -0.12 -6.21 -7.64
CA GLY A 149 -0.91 -6.66 -6.50
C GLY A 149 -1.38 -5.51 -5.61
N GLY A 150 -2.32 -5.77 -4.71
CA GLY A 150 -2.85 -4.78 -3.80
C GLY A 150 -3.89 -3.87 -4.45
N HIS A 151 -3.89 -2.59 -4.06
CA HIS A 151 -4.80 -1.58 -4.61
C HIS A 151 -4.32 -1.11 -5.98
N ASN A 152 -5.23 -1.07 -6.96
CA ASN A 152 -4.95 -0.46 -8.26
C ASN A 152 -5.70 0.86 -8.41
N ALA A 153 -5.22 1.71 -9.32
CA ALA A 153 -6.01 2.83 -9.78
C ALA A 153 -7.29 2.32 -10.49
N PRO A 154 -8.41 3.05 -10.40
CA PRO A 154 -9.58 2.76 -11.21
C PRO A 154 -9.21 2.81 -12.69
N ALA A 155 -9.78 1.90 -13.49
CA ALA A 155 -9.66 1.98 -14.94
C ALA A 155 -10.24 3.32 -15.43
N ARG A 156 -9.60 3.93 -16.42
CA ARG A 156 -10.07 5.17 -17.05
C ARG A 156 -11.29 4.93 -17.93
N GLY A 157 -11.52 3.68 -18.34
CA GLY A 157 -12.77 3.23 -18.98
C GLY A 157 -13.85 2.86 -17.97
N LYS A 158 -15.11 2.77 -18.44
CA LYS A 158 -16.24 2.23 -17.66
C LYS A 158 -16.56 0.77 -18.03
N THR A 159 -15.72 0.15 -18.86
CA THR A 159 -15.93 -1.20 -19.34
C THR A 159 -15.64 -2.20 -18.23
N VAL A 160 -16.56 -3.13 -18.06
CA VAL A 160 -16.48 -4.24 -17.10
C VAL A 160 -16.58 -5.52 -17.91
N ALA A 161 -15.73 -6.50 -17.61
CA ALA A 161 -15.78 -7.82 -18.22
C ALA A 161 -17.00 -8.61 -17.75
N GLU A 162 -17.30 -9.73 -18.41
CA GLU A 162 -18.45 -10.60 -18.06
C GLU A 162 -18.39 -11.09 -16.61
N ASP A 163 -17.19 -11.27 -16.07
CA ASP A 163 -16.95 -11.71 -14.70
C ASP A 163 -16.92 -10.57 -13.67
N GLY A 164 -17.25 -9.35 -14.07
CA GLY A 164 -17.34 -8.17 -13.21
C GLY A 164 -16.02 -7.43 -12.98
N GLN A 165 -14.91 -7.85 -13.59
CA GLN A 165 -13.61 -7.16 -13.43
C GLN A 165 -13.55 -5.87 -14.28
N PRO A 166 -12.93 -4.79 -13.77
CA PRO A 166 -12.67 -3.61 -14.58
C PRO A 166 -11.69 -3.94 -15.71
N VAL A 167 -11.98 -3.45 -16.92
CA VAL A 167 -11.11 -3.63 -18.10
C VAL A 167 -10.19 -2.43 -18.25
N TYR A 168 -8.88 -2.69 -18.15
CA TYR A 168 -7.83 -1.71 -18.40
C TYR A 168 -7.41 -1.76 -19.88
N GLY A 169 -7.25 -0.60 -20.50
CA GLY A 169 -6.86 -0.49 -21.91
C GLY A 169 -5.70 0.46 -22.13
N GLU A 170 -5.46 0.86 -23.39
CA GLU A 170 -4.33 1.73 -23.76
C GLU A 170 -4.28 3.05 -22.98
N ARG A 171 -5.43 3.61 -22.61
CA ARG A 171 -5.49 4.87 -21.82
C ARG A 171 -4.97 4.70 -20.39
N ASP A 172 -4.91 3.47 -19.89
CA ASP A 172 -4.40 3.14 -18.57
C ASP A 172 -2.87 2.93 -18.57
N ARG A 173 -2.25 2.83 -19.76
CA ARG A 173 -0.80 2.69 -19.89
C ARG A 173 -0.11 4.06 -19.73
N PRO A 174 0.87 4.18 -18.83
CA PRO A 174 1.64 5.42 -18.70
C PRO A 174 2.51 5.65 -19.95
N ASP A 175 2.69 6.92 -20.31
CA ASP A 175 3.64 7.34 -21.33
C ASP A 175 4.99 7.52 -20.65
N LEU A 176 5.88 6.56 -20.86
CA LEU A 176 7.17 6.50 -20.17
C LEU A 176 8.16 7.56 -20.68
N ALA A 177 8.05 7.98 -21.95
CA ALA A 177 8.86 9.06 -22.49
C ALA A 177 8.61 10.37 -21.72
N LYS A 178 7.33 10.69 -21.46
CA LYS A 178 6.96 11.86 -20.65
C LYS A 178 7.42 11.76 -19.19
N ILE A 179 7.53 10.56 -18.64
CA ILE A 179 8.11 10.38 -17.29
C ILE A 179 9.61 10.65 -17.33
N ALA A 180 10.33 10.13 -18.34
CA ALA A 180 11.75 10.38 -18.51
C ALA A 180 12.06 11.88 -18.71
N GLU A 181 11.20 12.63 -19.42
CA GLU A 181 11.30 14.08 -19.59
C GLU A 181 11.30 14.86 -18.27
N LEU A 182 10.77 14.30 -17.17
CA LEU A 182 10.82 14.93 -15.84
C LEU A 182 12.24 14.97 -15.25
N GLY A 183 13.20 14.22 -15.82
CA GLY A 183 14.60 14.24 -15.42
C GLY A 183 14.87 13.70 -14.01
N LYS A 184 13.94 12.90 -13.47
CA LYS A 184 14.05 12.23 -12.16
C LYS A 184 14.10 10.71 -12.34
N PRO A 185 14.75 9.96 -11.43
CA PRO A 185 14.76 8.51 -11.49
C PRO A 185 13.34 7.95 -11.38
N PHE A 186 13.07 6.89 -12.14
CA PHE A 186 11.80 6.18 -12.06
C PHE A 186 11.97 4.67 -12.16
N TRP A 187 11.02 3.95 -11.57
CA TRP A 187 10.93 2.49 -11.56
C TRP A 187 9.57 2.07 -12.10
N LEU A 188 9.49 0.92 -12.76
CA LEU A 188 8.21 0.33 -13.15
C LEU A 188 7.78 -0.79 -12.21
N ALA A 189 6.48 -0.91 -11.95
CA ALA A 189 5.91 -1.92 -11.07
C ALA A 189 4.69 -2.59 -11.71
N GLY A 190 4.49 -3.87 -11.38
CA GLY A 190 3.41 -4.71 -11.91
C GLY A 190 3.83 -5.47 -13.18
N SER A 191 4.03 -6.79 -13.05
CA SER A 191 4.45 -7.68 -14.15
C SER A 191 5.82 -7.37 -14.77
N TYR A 192 6.78 -6.95 -13.93
CA TYR A 192 8.17 -6.67 -14.33
C TYR A 192 9.18 -7.59 -13.60
N ALA A 193 8.74 -8.76 -13.15
CA ALA A 193 9.57 -9.68 -12.37
C ALA A 193 10.37 -10.65 -13.27
N SER A 194 11.16 -10.12 -14.21
CA SER A 194 12.07 -10.93 -15.04
C SER A 194 13.30 -10.14 -15.52
N PRO A 195 14.39 -10.84 -15.91
CA PRO A 195 15.57 -10.24 -16.56
C PRO A 195 15.25 -9.38 -17.79
N GLU A 196 14.38 -9.90 -18.67
CA GLU A 196 14.00 -9.26 -19.93
C GLU A 196 13.25 -7.96 -19.65
N ARG A 197 12.31 -8.01 -18.69
CA ARG A 197 11.56 -6.84 -18.25
C ARG A 197 12.47 -5.79 -17.62
N LEU A 198 13.44 -6.19 -16.80
CA LEU A 198 14.43 -5.25 -16.24
C LEU A 198 15.27 -4.59 -17.34
N ALA A 199 15.71 -5.36 -18.34
CA ALA A 199 16.48 -4.85 -19.47
C ALA A 199 15.65 -3.88 -20.33
N GLU A 200 14.40 -4.24 -20.65
CA GLU A 200 13.44 -3.44 -21.41
C GLU A 200 13.25 -2.06 -20.76
N VAL A 201 12.94 -2.02 -19.46
CA VAL A 201 12.64 -0.75 -18.78
C VAL A 201 13.88 0.13 -18.65
N LYS A 202 15.07 -0.47 -18.48
CA LYS A 202 16.34 0.28 -18.49
C LYS A 202 16.61 0.91 -19.85
N ALA A 203 16.32 0.20 -20.95
CA ALA A 203 16.42 0.76 -22.30
C ALA A 203 15.45 1.93 -22.53
N LEU A 204 14.31 1.94 -21.83
CA LEU A 204 13.33 3.03 -21.82
C LEU A 204 13.68 4.17 -20.85
N GLY A 205 14.86 4.12 -20.19
CA GLY A 205 15.36 5.17 -19.31
C GLY A 205 14.97 5.02 -17.83
N ALA A 206 14.29 3.93 -17.45
CA ALA A 206 14.02 3.63 -16.04
C ALA A 206 15.32 3.22 -15.31
N VAL A 207 15.38 3.48 -14.01
CA VAL A 207 16.51 3.04 -13.16
C VAL A 207 16.37 1.57 -12.77
N GLY A 208 15.14 1.04 -12.73
CA GLY A 208 14.88 -0.36 -12.44
C GLY A 208 13.40 -0.69 -12.30
N VAL A 209 13.11 -1.72 -11.53
CA VAL A 209 11.75 -2.25 -11.29
C VAL A 209 11.44 -2.33 -9.80
N GLN A 210 10.16 -2.30 -9.45
CA GLN A 210 9.64 -2.66 -8.13
C GLN A 210 8.86 -3.97 -8.24
N ILE A 211 9.24 -4.95 -7.42
CA ILE A 211 8.66 -6.30 -7.43
C ILE A 211 8.00 -6.56 -6.08
N GLY A 212 6.71 -6.87 -6.09
CA GLY A 212 5.94 -7.21 -4.89
C GLY A 212 5.67 -8.71 -4.78
N SER A 213 4.96 -9.27 -5.77
CA SER A 213 4.45 -10.65 -5.74
C SER A 213 5.51 -11.72 -5.47
N ALA A 214 6.67 -11.62 -6.11
CA ALA A 214 7.75 -12.58 -5.90
C ALA A 214 8.27 -12.52 -4.46
N PHE A 215 8.54 -11.33 -3.92
CA PHE A 215 8.99 -11.16 -2.54
C PHE A 215 7.92 -11.52 -1.50
N ALA A 216 6.64 -11.29 -1.80
CA ALA A 216 5.53 -11.65 -0.92
C ALA A 216 5.45 -13.16 -0.66
N LEU A 217 5.96 -13.96 -1.58
CA LEU A 217 6.01 -15.41 -1.52
C LEU A 217 7.42 -15.94 -1.25
N CYS A 218 8.36 -15.13 -0.74
CA CYS A 218 9.65 -15.60 -0.22
C CYS A 218 9.51 -16.22 1.18
N ASP A 219 10.50 -17.03 1.59
CA ASP A 219 10.52 -17.62 2.93
C ASP A 219 10.57 -16.56 4.04
N GLU A 220 11.29 -15.47 3.79
CA GLU A 220 11.44 -14.34 4.70
C GLU A 220 10.19 -13.44 4.80
N SER A 221 9.19 -13.66 3.94
CA SER A 221 7.94 -12.91 3.96
C SER A 221 7.13 -13.22 5.22
N GLY A 222 6.55 -12.18 5.83
CA GLY A 222 5.65 -12.28 6.99
C GLY A 222 4.26 -12.86 6.69
N LEU A 223 3.99 -13.31 5.46
CA LEU A 223 2.78 -14.05 5.14
C LEU A 223 2.78 -15.41 5.87
N ARG A 224 1.63 -15.82 6.42
CA ARG A 224 1.49 -17.07 7.18
C ARG A 224 1.95 -18.27 6.34
N GLU A 225 2.68 -19.20 6.96
CA GLU A 225 3.39 -20.25 6.22
C GLU A 225 2.46 -21.16 5.42
N ASP A 226 1.35 -21.62 6.00
CA ASP A 226 0.31 -22.40 5.31
C ASP A 226 -0.27 -21.66 4.10
N VAL A 227 -0.42 -20.34 4.17
CA VAL A 227 -0.89 -19.49 3.08
C VAL A 227 0.18 -19.39 1.99
N LYS A 228 1.45 -19.15 2.35
CA LYS A 228 2.56 -19.14 1.39
C LYS A 228 2.66 -20.48 0.65
N CYS A 229 2.65 -21.60 1.38
CA CYS A 229 2.71 -22.94 0.80
C CYS A 229 1.56 -23.21 -0.18
N GLU A 230 0.31 -22.90 0.21
CA GLU A 230 -0.84 -23.12 -0.66
C GLU A 230 -0.80 -22.24 -1.91
N VAL A 231 -0.41 -20.96 -1.77
CA VAL A 231 -0.29 -20.06 -2.93
C VAL A 231 0.82 -20.53 -3.86
N ARG A 232 2.01 -20.87 -3.34
CA ARG A 232 3.14 -21.41 -4.14
C ARG A 232 2.76 -22.70 -4.87
N ARG A 233 2.09 -23.64 -4.19
CA ARG A 233 1.58 -24.88 -4.78
C ARG A 233 0.64 -24.57 -5.96
N ARG A 234 -0.30 -23.65 -5.78
CA ARG A 234 -1.24 -23.27 -6.85
C ARG A 234 -0.59 -22.52 -8.01
N VAL A 235 0.45 -21.73 -7.74
CA VAL A 235 1.29 -21.14 -8.80
C VAL A 235 1.99 -22.25 -9.59
N ALA A 236 2.64 -23.19 -8.91
CA ALA A 236 3.32 -24.33 -9.53
C ALA A 236 2.38 -25.19 -10.38
N ASP A 237 1.17 -25.44 -9.88
CA ASP A 237 0.15 -26.23 -10.58
C ASP A 237 -0.56 -25.45 -11.71
N GLY A 238 -0.28 -24.16 -11.89
CA GLY A 238 -0.98 -23.30 -12.86
C GLY A 238 -2.46 -23.08 -12.56
N THR A 239 -2.87 -23.23 -11.29
CA THR A 239 -4.27 -23.15 -10.83
C THR A 239 -4.59 -21.90 -10.02
N ILE A 240 -3.62 -20.99 -9.87
CA ILE A 240 -3.84 -19.72 -9.22
C ILE A 240 -4.71 -18.81 -10.09
N GLU A 241 -5.70 -18.18 -9.46
CA GLU A 241 -6.55 -17.18 -10.11
C GLU A 241 -6.51 -15.91 -9.29
N VAL A 242 -6.19 -14.79 -9.93
CA VAL A 242 -6.15 -13.45 -9.31
C VAL A 242 -7.16 -12.56 -10.03
N LYS A 243 -8.17 -12.09 -9.30
CA LYS A 243 -9.21 -11.19 -9.84
C LYS A 243 -9.05 -9.78 -9.30
N THR A 244 -9.26 -8.81 -10.17
CA THR A 244 -9.37 -7.41 -9.79
C THR A 244 -10.80 -7.12 -9.34
N SER A 245 -11.02 -7.08 -8.03
CA SER A 245 -12.33 -6.72 -7.48
C SER A 245 -12.50 -5.20 -7.46
N ALA A 246 -13.53 -4.70 -8.15
CA ALA A 246 -13.89 -3.27 -8.11
C ALA A 246 -14.45 -2.82 -6.75
N THR A 247 -14.93 -3.75 -5.92
CA THR A 247 -15.68 -3.44 -4.70
C THR A 247 -15.01 -3.92 -3.42
N ALA A 248 -14.12 -4.91 -3.45
CA ALA A 248 -13.54 -5.51 -2.24
C ALA A 248 -12.96 -4.49 -1.26
N SER A 249 -12.27 -3.45 -1.76
CA SER A 249 -11.70 -2.43 -0.88
C SER A 249 -12.76 -1.48 -0.31
N PRO A 250 -12.74 -1.20 1.01
CA PRO A 250 -13.54 -0.14 1.60
C PRO A 250 -13.12 1.28 1.18
N SER A 251 -11.92 1.44 0.61
CA SER A 251 -11.42 2.75 0.15
C SER A 251 -11.95 3.18 -1.22
N GLY A 252 -12.68 2.30 -1.92
CA GLY A 252 -13.23 2.56 -3.25
C GLY A 252 -12.27 2.27 -4.42
N PHE A 253 -11.00 1.96 -4.14
CA PHE A 253 -10.05 1.53 -5.17
C PHE A 253 -10.22 0.05 -5.51
N PRO A 254 -10.08 -0.36 -6.79
CA PRO A 254 -9.96 -1.77 -7.14
C PRO A 254 -8.83 -2.47 -6.37
N PHE A 255 -8.98 -3.76 -6.13
CA PHE A 255 -8.03 -4.54 -5.34
C PHE A 255 -7.83 -5.93 -5.97
N GLN A 256 -6.56 -6.36 -6.13
CA GLN A 256 -6.26 -7.73 -6.59
C GLN A 256 -6.49 -8.73 -5.47
N VAL A 257 -7.27 -9.77 -5.74
CA VAL A 257 -7.63 -10.81 -4.78
C VAL A 257 -7.29 -12.17 -5.37
N VAL A 258 -6.46 -12.94 -4.66
CA VAL A 258 -6.26 -14.37 -4.96
C VAL A 258 -7.55 -15.11 -4.62
N GLN A 259 -8.12 -15.82 -5.59
CA GLN A 259 -9.35 -16.58 -5.41
C GLN A 259 -9.03 -17.90 -4.71
N MET A 260 -9.28 -17.99 -3.41
CA MET A 260 -8.92 -19.13 -2.57
C MET A 260 -10.07 -19.53 -1.63
N ARG A 261 -10.42 -20.82 -1.61
CA ARG A 261 -11.42 -21.38 -0.70
C ARG A 261 -11.02 -21.17 0.76
N GLY A 262 -12.02 -21.01 1.64
CA GLY A 262 -11.74 -20.79 3.07
C GLY A 262 -11.24 -19.38 3.41
N THR A 263 -11.26 -18.45 2.44
CA THR A 263 -10.84 -17.05 2.63
C THR A 263 -11.97 -16.07 2.33
N LEU A 264 -11.74 -14.78 2.54
CA LEU A 264 -12.71 -13.72 2.24
C LEU A 264 -12.97 -13.54 0.72
N SER A 265 -12.21 -14.20 -0.16
CA SER A 265 -12.58 -14.29 -1.59
C SER A 265 -13.71 -15.29 -1.85
N ASP A 266 -13.97 -16.21 -0.92
CA ASP A 266 -15.04 -17.20 -0.99
C ASP A 266 -16.35 -16.57 -0.47
N PRO A 267 -17.41 -16.47 -1.32
CA PRO A 267 -18.68 -15.87 -0.92
C PRO A 267 -19.29 -16.54 0.32
N CYS A 268 -19.20 -17.87 0.47
CA CYS A 268 -19.78 -18.57 1.61
C CYS A 268 -19.07 -18.21 2.92
N VAL A 269 -17.76 -18.04 2.89
CA VAL A 269 -16.95 -17.63 4.05
C VAL A 269 -17.25 -16.16 4.39
N TYR A 270 -17.35 -15.31 3.38
CA TYR A 270 -17.66 -13.90 3.59
C TYR A 270 -19.06 -13.69 4.17
N GLU A 271 -20.06 -14.39 3.66
CA GLU A 271 -21.46 -14.29 4.10
C GLU A 271 -21.69 -14.86 5.51
N SER A 272 -20.97 -15.93 5.88
CA SER A 272 -21.04 -16.51 7.24
C SER A 272 -20.28 -15.69 8.28
N ARG A 273 -19.36 -14.81 7.86
CA ARG A 273 -18.58 -13.96 8.77
C ARG A 273 -19.46 -12.89 9.42
N THR A 274 -19.35 -12.77 10.73
CA THR A 274 -19.84 -11.59 11.46
C THR A 274 -18.89 -10.41 11.24
N ARG A 275 -19.37 -9.31 10.63
CA ARG A 275 -18.53 -8.14 10.39
C ARG A 275 -18.08 -7.48 11.70
N ILE A 276 -16.79 -7.17 11.81
CA ILE A 276 -16.22 -6.32 12.85
C ILE A 276 -15.26 -5.28 12.27
N CYS A 277 -15.08 -4.16 12.98
CA CYS A 277 -14.06 -3.16 12.71
C CYS A 277 -13.40 -2.71 14.02
N ASN A 278 -12.22 -3.25 14.31
CA ASN A 278 -11.45 -3.01 15.53
C ASN A 278 -10.04 -2.44 15.25
N ILE A 279 -9.64 -2.34 13.97
CA ILE A 279 -8.37 -1.73 13.55
C ILE A 279 -8.60 -0.31 13.02
N GLY A 280 -9.52 -0.16 12.06
CA GLY A 280 -9.95 1.16 11.58
C GLY A 280 -8.90 1.96 10.79
N HIS A 281 -7.95 1.32 10.10
CA HIS A 281 -6.96 2.06 9.28
C HIS A 281 -7.57 2.73 8.05
N LEU A 282 -8.56 2.11 7.41
CA LEU A 282 -9.19 2.61 6.17
C LEU A 282 -10.48 3.40 6.42
N VAL A 283 -10.70 3.91 7.64
CA VAL A 283 -11.87 4.74 7.93
C VAL A 283 -11.76 6.08 7.20
N GLU A 284 -12.90 6.56 6.72
CA GLU A 284 -13.05 7.90 6.18
C GLU A 284 -13.56 8.84 7.28
N ALA A 285 -12.92 10.00 7.41
CA ALA A 285 -13.42 11.07 8.24
C ALA A 285 -14.64 11.72 7.56
N TYR A 286 -15.71 11.95 8.31
CA TYR A 286 -16.92 12.62 7.79
C TYR A 286 -17.46 13.63 8.80
N ARG A 287 -18.18 14.64 8.31
CA ARG A 287 -18.90 15.60 9.15
C ARG A 287 -20.20 14.97 9.66
N LYS A 288 -20.38 14.94 10.99
CA LYS A 288 -21.63 14.45 11.60
C LYS A 288 -22.73 15.52 11.54
N ASP A 289 -23.99 15.09 11.49
CA ASP A 289 -25.16 15.97 11.48
C ASP A 289 -25.25 16.89 12.70
N GLY A 290 -24.78 16.41 13.88
CA GLY A 290 -24.68 17.20 15.12
C GLY A 290 -23.38 18.01 15.26
N GLY A 291 -22.57 18.12 14.21
CA GLY A 291 -21.26 18.75 14.23
C GLY A 291 -20.11 17.83 14.66
N GLY A 292 -18.89 18.30 14.44
CA GLY A 292 -17.66 17.53 14.68
C GLY A 292 -17.37 16.46 13.62
N ILE A 293 -16.32 15.68 13.87
CA ILE A 293 -15.80 14.68 12.93
C ILE A 293 -16.11 13.27 13.45
N GLY A 294 -16.72 12.46 12.59
CA GLY A 294 -16.89 11.02 12.76
C GLY A 294 -15.95 10.23 11.86
N PHE A 295 -15.88 8.93 12.10
CA PHE A 295 -15.14 7.98 11.28
C PHE A 295 -16.01 6.79 10.95
N ARG A 296 -16.10 6.47 9.65
CA ARG A 296 -16.89 5.36 9.13
C ARG A 296 -16.14 4.59 8.06
N CYS A 297 -16.48 3.34 7.86
CA CYS A 297 -15.88 2.49 6.85
C CYS A 297 -16.94 1.54 6.32
N PRO A 298 -17.16 1.42 5.00
CA PRO A 298 -18.23 0.57 4.49
C PRO A 298 -17.95 -0.95 4.69
N GLY A 299 -16.74 -1.31 5.11
CA GLY A 299 -16.37 -2.66 5.56
C GLY A 299 -16.64 -2.96 7.05
N GLU A 300 -17.20 -2.01 7.81
CA GLU A 300 -17.63 -2.22 9.20
C GLU A 300 -19.02 -2.92 9.26
N PRO A 301 -19.57 -3.24 10.46
CA PRO A 301 -20.94 -3.76 10.55
C PRO A 301 -21.94 -2.83 9.84
N VAL A 302 -22.86 -3.39 9.04
CA VAL A 302 -23.77 -2.62 8.18
C VAL A 302 -24.58 -1.61 9.00
N ASP A 303 -25.20 -2.05 10.10
CA ASP A 303 -25.98 -1.16 10.96
C ASP A 303 -25.12 -0.05 11.60
N ALA A 304 -23.85 -0.33 11.89
CA ALA A 304 -22.93 0.67 12.42
C ALA A 304 -22.59 1.73 11.36
N PHE A 305 -22.37 1.32 10.11
CA PHE A 305 -22.16 2.23 8.98
C PHE A 305 -23.39 3.10 8.71
N VAL A 306 -24.59 2.49 8.70
CA VAL A 306 -25.86 3.20 8.48
C VAL A 306 -26.15 4.21 9.59
N ARG A 307 -25.95 3.83 10.86
CA ARG A 307 -26.05 4.78 12.00
C ARG A 307 -25.06 5.94 11.91
N LYS A 308 -23.97 5.79 11.16
CA LYS A 308 -22.98 6.85 10.89
C LYS A 308 -23.28 7.63 9.61
N GLY A 309 -24.51 7.52 9.08
CA GLY A 309 -24.99 8.28 7.92
C GLY A 309 -24.45 7.78 6.59
N GLY A 310 -24.02 6.51 6.50
CA GLY A 310 -23.71 5.85 5.24
C GLY A 310 -24.90 5.07 4.67
N GLY A 311 -24.91 4.80 3.37
CA GLY A 311 -25.92 3.97 2.72
C GLY A 311 -25.62 2.47 2.82
N SER A 312 -26.64 1.64 3.05
CA SER A 312 -26.48 0.18 3.09
C SER A 312 -25.93 -0.38 1.75
N SER A 313 -26.30 0.22 0.62
CA SER A 313 -25.80 -0.14 -0.71
C SER A 313 -24.29 0.03 -0.86
N GLU A 314 -23.67 0.98 -0.14
CA GLU A 314 -22.22 1.20 -0.18
C GLU A 314 -21.43 0.07 0.51
N THR A 315 -22.10 -0.74 1.33
CA THR A 315 -21.51 -1.85 2.10
C THR A 315 -21.48 -3.19 1.33
N ILE A 316 -22.11 -3.23 0.16
CA ILE A 316 -22.20 -4.42 -0.70
C ILE A 316 -20.80 -4.75 -1.25
N GLY A 317 -20.37 -6.00 -1.04
CA GLY A 317 -19.06 -6.48 -1.50
C GLY A 317 -17.83 -5.88 -0.78
N ARG A 318 -18.01 -5.08 0.28
CA ARG A 318 -16.89 -4.42 0.99
C ARG A 318 -16.26 -5.32 2.03
N ILE A 319 -15.02 -5.73 1.79
CA ILE A 319 -14.26 -6.61 2.67
C ILE A 319 -13.39 -5.80 3.63
N CYS A 320 -13.32 -6.19 4.90
CA CYS A 320 -12.41 -5.56 5.86
C CYS A 320 -10.94 -5.94 5.57
N LEU A 321 -10.28 -5.20 4.69
CA LEU A 321 -8.87 -5.45 4.33
C LEU A 321 -7.93 -5.36 5.53
N CYS A 322 -8.21 -4.51 6.52
CA CYS A 322 -7.36 -4.35 7.70
C CYS A 322 -7.23 -5.66 8.49
N ASN A 323 -8.36 -6.32 8.76
CA ASN A 323 -8.35 -7.60 9.48
C ASN A 323 -7.92 -8.74 8.55
N GLY A 324 -8.43 -8.80 7.32
CA GLY A 324 -8.13 -9.89 6.40
C GLY A 324 -6.65 -10.00 6.04
N LEU A 325 -6.00 -8.87 5.71
CA LEU A 325 -4.57 -8.85 5.38
C LEU A 325 -3.71 -9.03 6.63
N GLY A 326 -4.12 -8.44 7.76
CA GLY A 326 -3.44 -8.68 9.04
C GLY A 326 -3.47 -10.15 9.44
N ALA A 327 -4.60 -10.83 9.27
CA ALA A 327 -4.73 -12.26 9.52
C ALA A 327 -3.90 -13.11 8.55
N ALA A 328 -3.82 -12.72 7.28
CA ALA A 328 -2.93 -13.37 6.31
C ALA A 328 -1.44 -13.24 6.71
N ALA A 329 -1.06 -12.14 7.35
CA ALA A 329 0.28 -11.91 7.87
C ALA A 329 0.50 -12.42 9.32
N GLY A 330 -0.40 -13.25 9.85
CA GLY A 330 -0.26 -13.83 11.19
C GLY A 330 -0.63 -12.90 12.36
N TYR A 331 -1.07 -11.67 12.10
CA TYR A 331 -1.52 -10.69 13.11
C TYR A 331 -3.03 -10.75 13.38
N GLY A 332 -3.69 -11.85 13.02
CA GLY A 332 -5.14 -12.01 13.08
C GLY A 332 -5.69 -11.78 14.48
N ARG A 333 -6.58 -10.80 14.62
CA ARG A 333 -7.27 -10.55 15.89
C ARG A 333 -8.44 -11.53 16.05
N MET A 334 -8.64 -11.99 17.29
CA MET A 334 -9.84 -12.73 17.66
C MET A 334 -11.05 -11.79 17.66
N SER A 335 -12.12 -12.21 16.98
CA SER A 335 -13.45 -11.67 17.17
C SER A 335 -14.21 -12.51 18.22
N HIS A 336 -15.39 -12.05 18.65
CA HIS A 336 -16.28 -12.89 19.45
C HIS A 336 -16.73 -14.17 18.71
N GLY A 337 -16.66 -14.18 17.37
CA GLY A 337 -16.97 -15.33 16.52
C GLY A 337 -15.75 -16.18 16.14
N GLY A 338 -14.59 -15.95 16.77
CA GLY A 338 -13.34 -16.67 16.46
C GLY A 338 -12.36 -15.86 15.59
N PRO A 339 -11.35 -16.51 15.02
CA PRO A 339 -10.32 -15.84 14.23
C PRO A 339 -10.89 -15.23 12.94
N GLU A 340 -10.41 -14.05 12.57
CA GLU A 340 -10.80 -13.39 11.32
C GLU A 340 -10.31 -14.20 10.10
N PRO A 341 -11.19 -14.52 9.13
CA PRO A 341 -10.77 -15.12 7.86
C PRO A 341 -9.80 -14.20 7.12
N ILE A 342 -8.89 -14.81 6.36
CA ILE A 342 -7.83 -14.08 5.64
C ILE A 342 -8.34 -13.53 4.30
N ILE A 343 -7.63 -12.56 3.74
CA ILE A 343 -7.67 -12.25 2.30
C ILE A 343 -6.23 -12.20 1.80
N VAL A 344 -5.98 -12.71 0.61
CA VAL A 344 -4.64 -12.73 0.01
C VAL A 344 -4.66 -11.87 -1.25
N THR A 345 -3.61 -11.06 -1.42
CA THR A 345 -3.40 -10.24 -2.60
C THR A 345 -2.09 -10.62 -3.27
N LEU A 346 -2.09 -10.64 -4.59
CA LEU A 346 -0.95 -10.92 -5.44
C LEU A 346 -1.13 -10.15 -6.75
N GLY A 347 -0.03 -9.83 -7.44
CA GLY A 347 -0.11 -9.39 -8.83
C GLY A 347 -0.58 -10.49 -9.77
N LYS A 348 -0.98 -10.12 -10.98
CA LYS A 348 -1.50 -11.06 -11.99
C LYS A 348 -0.43 -11.93 -12.64
N ASP A 349 0.80 -11.44 -12.69
CA ASP A 349 1.94 -12.17 -13.22
C ASP A 349 2.62 -12.98 -12.11
N VAL A 350 2.72 -14.29 -12.37
CA VAL A 350 3.34 -15.30 -11.51
C VAL A 350 4.37 -16.14 -12.27
N GLU A 351 4.70 -15.77 -13.52
CA GLU A 351 5.59 -16.56 -14.39
C GLU A 351 7.00 -16.65 -13.81
N PHE A 352 7.42 -15.64 -13.05
CA PHE A 352 8.69 -15.62 -12.31
C PHE A 352 8.94 -16.91 -11.51
N TYR A 353 7.88 -17.57 -11.01
CA TYR A 353 8.00 -18.77 -10.20
C TYR A 353 8.60 -19.95 -10.98
N ALA A 354 8.27 -20.09 -12.26
CA ALA A 354 8.77 -21.18 -13.11
C ALA A 354 10.26 -21.03 -13.46
N HIS A 355 10.82 -19.82 -13.29
CA HIS A 355 12.19 -19.49 -13.70
C HIS A 355 13.17 -19.34 -12.55
N MET A 356 12.69 -19.34 -11.29
CA MET A 356 13.54 -19.29 -10.11
C MET A 356 14.01 -20.68 -9.67
N ALA A 357 15.11 -20.73 -8.92
CA ALA A 357 15.61 -21.93 -8.26
C ALA A 357 14.72 -22.32 -7.06
N VAL A 358 13.51 -22.78 -7.35
CA VAL A 358 12.53 -23.24 -6.36
C VAL A 358 12.98 -24.57 -5.76
N ARG A 359 12.94 -24.66 -4.42
CA ARG A 359 13.28 -25.86 -3.66
C ARG A 359 12.21 -26.95 -3.81
N PRO A 360 12.51 -28.22 -3.47
CA PRO A 360 11.53 -29.32 -3.56
C PRO A 360 10.24 -29.12 -2.77
N ASP A 361 10.27 -28.29 -1.71
CA ASP A 361 9.12 -27.90 -0.90
C ASP A 361 8.32 -26.71 -1.48
N GLY A 362 8.74 -26.18 -2.64
CA GLY A 362 8.17 -25.00 -3.28
C GLY A 362 8.73 -23.67 -2.77
N GLY A 363 9.66 -23.68 -1.81
CA GLY A 363 10.24 -22.46 -1.24
C GLY A 363 11.29 -21.79 -2.12
N TYR A 364 11.42 -20.47 -1.97
CA TYR A 364 12.55 -19.69 -2.50
C TYR A 364 12.81 -18.47 -1.59
N SER A 365 14.06 -18.01 -1.55
CA SER A 365 14.48 -16.89 -0.70
C SER A 365 14.35 -15.55 -1.40
N ALA A 366 14.41 -14.45 -0.65
CA ALA A 366 14.55 -13.11 -1.22
C ALA A 366 15.83 -12.97 -2.08
N GLU A 367 16.90 -13.66 -1.71
CA GLU A 367 18.15 -13.70 -2.49
C GLU A 367 17.94 -14.38 -3.85
N ASP A 368 17.18 -15.47 -3.90
CA ASP A 368 16.88 -16.18 -5.15
C ASP A 368 16.11 -15.28 -6.13
N VAL A 369 15.17 -14.46 -5.62
CA VAL A 369 14.47 -13.44 -6.44
C VAL A 369 15.47 -12.43 -6.99
N VAL A 370 16.33 -11.85 -6.16
CA VAL A 370 17.31 -10.85 -6.60
C VAL A 370 18.26 -11.44 -7.63
N ARG A 371 18.76 -12.67 -7.39
CA ARG A 371 19.66 -13.37 -8.31
C ARG A 371 19.00 -13.54 -9.67
N TYR A 372 17.80 -14.10 -9.70
CA TYR A 372 17.03 -14.31 -10.94
C TYR A 372 16.82 -12.99 -11.69
N ILE A 373 16.32 -11.94 -11.04
CA ILE A 373 16.02 -10.67 -11.70
C ILE A 373 17.26 -9.98 -12.28
N LEU A 374 18.43 -10.20 -11.68
CA LEU A 374 19.70 -9.62 -12.13
C LEU A 374 20.46 -10.49 -13.13
N GLU A 375 19.93 -11.66 -13.52
CA GLU A 375 20.50 -12.46 -14.60
C GLU A 375 20.53 -11.67 -15.92
N PRO A 376 21.45 -11.98 -16.85
CA PRO A 376 21.42 -11.42 -18.19
C PRO A 376 20.13 -11.82 -18.90
N ALA A 377 19.46 -10.86 -19.55
CA ALA A 377 18.35 -11.18 -20.43
C ALA A 377 18.81 -12.18 -21.51
N PRO A 378 18.07 -13.27 -21.77
CA PRO A 378 18.40 -14.21 -22.84
C PRO A 378 18.53 -13.48 -24.17
N ALA A 379 19.58 -13.82 -24.93
CA ALA A 379 19.75 -13.28 -26.27
C ALA A 379 18.66 -13.85 -27.19
N GLY A 380 17.62 -13.08 -27.52
CA GLY A 380 16.69 -13.51 -28.57
C GLY A 380 15.24 -13.02 -28.58
N THR A 381 14.81 -12.07 -27.76
CA THR A 381 13.44 -11.52 -27.86
C THR A 381 13.48 -10.00 -27.86
N ALA A 382 13.68 -9.44 -29.06
CA ALA A 382 13.41 -8.03 -29.38
C ALA A 382 12.07 -7.92 -30.11
#